data_AF-A0A2J6RPI2-F1
#
_entry.id   AF-A0A2J6RPI2-F1
#
_cell.length_a   1.000
_cell.length_b   1.000
_cell.length_c   1.000
_cell.angle_alpha   90.00
_cell.angle_beta   90.00
_cell.angle_gamma   90.00
#
_symmetry.space_group_name_H-M   'P 1'
#
loop_
_entity.id
_entity.type
_entity.pdbx_description
1 polymer ?
#
loop_
_entity_poly.entity_id
_entity_poly.type
_entity_poly.pdbx_seq_one_letter_code
_entity_poly.pdbx_strand_id
1 'polypeptide(L)'
;NYNQDYIASGANVQYSPSESSGEFTVKFNTKSDFVVGLGWKPGDTDPITYSGTFSGSGVALLSVYGWSENPLVEYYIMENPTGYQKVGTHKGSVTSDGGTYDIWEHQQTNQPSITGTATFQQYLSIRSTPRSSGTVTVQNHFDAWAKAGMNLGTLNYQVVAVESWSGSGNGDITVS
;
A
#
# COMPACT_ATOMS: atom_id res chain seq x y z
N ASN A 1 2.78 16.24 -4.96
CA ASN A 1 2.31 15.87 -3.61
C ASN A 1 0.82 15.58 -3.73
N TYR A 2 0.39 14.45 -3.20
CA TYR A 2 -0.99 13.96 -3.19
C TYR A 2 -1.29 13.39 -1.80
N ASN A 3 -2.46 13.70 -1.29
CA ASN A 3 -2.98 13.20 -0.02
C ASN A 3 -4.10 12.18 -0.27
N GLN A 4 -3.83 10.92 0.06
CA GLN A 4 -4.83 9.86 0.11
C GLN A 4 -5.49 9.89 1.49
N ASP A 5 -6.81 10.11 1.53
CA ASP A 5 -7.57 10.28 2.77
C ASP A 5 -8.91 9.55 2.69
N TYR A 6 -8.85 8.21 2.59
CA TYR A 6 -10.04 7.38 2.65
C TYR A 6 -10.26 6.88 4.08
N ILE A 7 -11.37 7.30 4.70
CA ILE A 7 -11.80 6.85 6.02
C ILE A 7 -13.27 6.44 5.90
N ALA A 8 -13.56 5.15 6.00
CA ALA A 8 -14.92 4.66 5.88
C ALA A 8 -15.80 5.11 7.06
N SER A 9 -17.11 5.16 6.83
CA SER A 9 -18.05 5.45 7.91
C SER A 9 -17.87 4.48 9.08
N GLY A 10 -17.79 5.01 10.30
CA GLY A 10 -17.56 4.25 11.53
C GLY A 10 -16.10 3.89 11.82
N ALA A 11 -15.15 4.25 10.94
CA ALA A 11 -13.73 4.09 11.24
C ALA A 11 -13.27 5.12 12.28
N ASN A 12 -12.54 4.66 13.30
CA ASN A 12 -11.96 5.52 14.34
C ASN A 12 -10.48 5.73 14.05
N VAL A 13 -10.21 6.84 13.36
CA VAL A 13 -8.90 7.20 12.82
C VAL A 13 -8.67 8.69 13.08
N GLN A 14 -7.48 9.02 13.58
CA GLN A 14 -6.96 10.38 13.67
C GLN A 14 -5.79 10.47 12.70
N TYR A 15 -6.01 11.10 11.56
CA TYR A 15 -5.01 11.30 10.51
C TYR A 15 -4.63 12.78 10.45
N SER A 16 -3.33 13.08 10.35
CA SER A 16 -2.82 14.46 10.29
C SER A 16 -1.67 14.55 9.29
N PRO A 17 -1.97 14.86 8.01
CA PRO A 17 -0.97 15.04 6.97
C PRO A 17 -0.42 16.47 6.88
N SER A 18 0.82 16.57 6.41
CA SER A 18 1.50 17.79 6.01
C SER A 18 2.16 17.56 4.64
N GLU A 19 1.44 17.90 3.57
CA GLU A 19 1.91 17.70 2.20
C GLU A 19 3.20 18.49 1.88
N SER A 20 3.45 19.61 2.56
CA SER A 20 4.64 20.44 2.36
C SER A 20 5.90 19.82 2.94
N SER A 21 5.79 19.04 4.02
CA SER A 21 6.92 18.32 4.64
C SER A 21 7.00 16.85 4.22
N GLY A 22 5.99 16.33 3.51
CA GLY A 22 5.91 14.90 3.18
C GLY A 22 5.62 14.03 4.41
N GLU A 23 5.16 14.62 5.51
CA GLU A 23 4.97 13.94 6.79
C GLU A 23 3.49 13.70 7.07
N PHE A 24 3.15 12.55 7.64
CA PHE A 24 1.84 12.32 8.21
C PHE A 24 1.92 11.51 9.50
N THR A 25 1.01 11.80 10.41
CA THR A 25 0.76 10.96 11.59
C THR A 25 -0.62 10.31 11.49
N VAL A 26 -0.73 9.10 12.03
CA VAL A 26 -1.99 8.39 12.14
C VAL A 26 -2.08 7.67 13.48
N LYS A 27 -3.26 7.73 14.11
CA LYS A 27 -3.63 6.89 15.27
C LYS A 27 -4.99 6.28 15.01
N PHE A 28 -5.12 4.98 15.19
CA PHE A 28 -6.36 4.29 14.86
C PHE A 28 -6.68 3.16 15.84
N ASN A 29 -7.98 2.92 16.00
CA ASN A 29 -8.51 1.71 16.64
C ASN A 29 -9.88 1.44 16.01
N THR A 30 -9.87 0.72 14.90
CA THR A 30 -10.99 0.66 13.97
C THR A 30 -11.57 -0.75 13.82
N LYS A 31 -12.84 -0.79 13.43
CA LYS A 31 -13.56 -1.98 12.95
C LYS A 31 -14.17 -1.74 11.56
N SER A 32 -13.76 -0.66 10.91
CA SER A 32 -14.16 -0.23 9.57
C SER A 32 -12.90 0.21 8.82
N ASP A 33 -12.99 0.22 7.51
CA ASP A 33 -11.83 0.39 6.63
C ASP A 33 -11.31 1.83 6.59
N PHE A 34 -10.00 1.97 6.36
CA PHE A 34 -9.38 3.24 6.01
C PHE A 34 -8.06 2.99 5.27
N VAL A 35 -7.70 3.91 4.38
CA VAL A 35 -6.41 3.99 3.72
C VAL A 35 -5.99 5.46 3.67
N VAL A 36 -4.93 5.80 4.41
CA VAL A 36 -4.44 7.18 4.51
C VAL A 36 -2.93 7.24 4.28
N GLY A 37 -2.46 8.28 3.58
CA GLY A 37 -1.05 8.42 3.28
C GLY A 37 -0.72 9.53 2.28
N LEU A 38 0.58 9.73 2.05
CA LEU A 38 1.11 10.77 1.16
C LEU A 38 1.93 10.18 0.02
N GLY A 39 1.95 10.91 -1.10
CA GLY A 39 2.77 10.56 -2.27
C GLY A 39 2.45 11.42 -3.48
N TRP A 40 2.13 10.76 -4.60
CA TRP A 40 2.06 11.38 -5.92
C TRP A 40 0.81 10.94 -6.71
N LYS A 41 0.41 11.80 -7.65
CA LYS A 41 -0.64 11.53 -8.62
C LYS A 41 -0.33 12.26 -9.94
N PRO A 42 -0.02 11.56 -11.04
CA PRO A 42 0.16 10.11 -11.09
C PRO A 42 1.39 9.66 -10.27
N GLY A 43 1.44 8.40 -9.91
CA GLY A 43 2.67 7.72 -9.49
C GLY A 43 3.54 7.39 -10.70
N ASP A 44 4.75 6.94 -10.42
CA ASP A 44 5.73 6.54 -11.43
C ASP A 44 6.51 5.30 -10.96
N THR A 45 7.72 5.11 -11.51
CA THR A 45 8.61 4.01 -11.16
C THR A 45 9.88 4.46 -10.46
N ASP A 46 9.96 5.74 -10.07
CA ASP A 46 11.10 6.24 -9.32
C ASP A 46 11.14 5.58 -7.92
N PRO A 47 12.33 5.40 -7.34
CA PRO A 47 12.44 4.86 -5.99
C PRO A 47 11.80 5.80 -4.97
N ILE A 48 10.96 5.25 -4.09
CA ILE A 48 10.33 6.00 -2.99
C ILE A 48 11.16 5.78 -1.74
N THR A 49 11.58 6.85 -1.07
CA THR A 49 12.20 6.74 0.26
C THR A 49 11.21 7.19 1.32
N TYR A 50 11.17 6.46 2.42
CA TYR A 50 10.33 6.80 3.56
C TYR A 50 11.03 6.47 4.87
N SER A 51 10.67 7.20 5.91
CA SER A 51 11.22 6.99 7.26
C SER A 51 10.16 7.21 8.32
N GLY A 52 10.39 6.66 9.50
CA GLY A 52 9.56 6.93 10.66
C GLY A 52 9.25 5.69 11.49
N THR A 53 8.13 5.74 12.19
CA THR A 53 7.68 4.68 13.09
C THR A 53 6.31 4.18 12.68
N PHE A 54 6.09 2.88 12.88
CA PHE A 54 4.79 2.27 12.67
C PHE A 54 4.66 1.06 13.59
N SER A 55 3.52 0.97 14.27
CA SER A 55 3.17 -0.12 15.16
C SER A 55 1.68 -0.42 15.03
N GLY A 56 1.35 -1.68 14.77
CA GLY A 56 -0.01 -2.16 14.61
C GLY A 56 -0.31 -3.42 15.42
N SER A 57 -1.59 -3.64 15.71
CA SER A 57 -2.16 -4.86 16.28
C SER A 57 -3.46 -5.19 15.56
N GLY A 58 -3.77 -6.47 15.43
CA GLY A 58 -4.78 -6.92 14.46
C GLY A 58 -4.31 -6.67 13.03
N VAL A 59 -5.23 -6.38 12.11
CA VAL A 59 -4.86 -5.99 10.75
C VAL A 59 -4.36 -4.56 10.74
N ALA A 60 -3.11 -4.36 10.34
CA ALA A 60 -2.53 -3.04 10.11
C ALA A 60 -1.38 -3.15 9.11
N LEU A 61 -1.41 -2.34 8.06
CA LEU A 61 -0.47 -2.39 6.95
C LEU A 61 0.25 -1.05 6.84
N LEU A 62 1.57 -1.09 6.64
CA LEU A 62 2.34 0.02 6.06
C LEU A 62 2.87 -0.44 4.70
N SER A 63 2.56 0.30 3.64
CA SER A 63 2.86 -0.11 2.27
C SER A 63 3.09 1.07 1.34
N VAL A 64 3.85 0.85 0.26
CA VAL A 64 3.62 1.61 -0.97
C VAL A 64 2.35 1.05 -1.61
N TYR A 65 1.37 1.91 -1.82
CA TYR A 65 0.02 1.57 -2.27
C TYR A 65 -0.36 2.44 -3.46
N GLY A 66 -1.06 1.88 -4.43
CA GLY A 66 -1.57 2.67 -5.54
C GLY A 66 -2.45 1.89 -6.49
N TRP A 67 -2.82 2.56 -7.58
CA TRP A 67 -3.68 2.01 -8.61
C TRP A 67 -3.10 2.20 -10.01
N SER A 68 -3.51 1.33 -10.93
CA SER A 68 -3.41 1.57 -12.37
C SER A 68 -4.77 1.47 -13.04
N GLU A 69 -4.91 2.07 -14.21
CA GLU A 69 -6.09 2.00 -15.07
C GLU A 69 -5.72 1.42 -16.45
N ASN A 70 -6.64 0.64 -17.03
CA ASN A 70 -6.46 -0.05 -18.31
C ASN A 70 -5.17 -0.92 -18.39
N PRO A 71 -5.06 -2.01 -17.60
CA PRO A 71 -6.10 -2.59 -16.72
C PRO A 71 -6.26 -1.90 -15.36
N LEU A 72 -7.46 -2.02 -14.79
CA LEU A 72 -7.73 -1.60 -13.41
C LEU A 72 -7.05 -2.58 -12.45
N VAL A 73 -6.06 -2.09 -11.71
CA VAL A 73 -5.30 -2.88 -10.73
C VAL A 73 -5.08 -2.04 -9.49
N GLU A 74 -5.31 -2.64 -8.33
CA GLU A 74 -4.88 -2.13 -7.04
C GLU A 74 -3.58 -2.83 -6.66
N TYR A 75 -2.57 -2.12 -6.17
CA TYR A 75 -1.29 -2.75 -5.84
C TYR A 75 -0.73 -2.32 -4.49
N TYR A 76 0.01 -3.25 -3.90
CA TYR A 76 0.63 -3.12 -2.60
C TYR A 76 2.06 -3.64 -2.64
N ILE A 77 3.00 -2.84 -2.12
CA ILE A 77 4.31 -3.30 -1.67
C ILE A 77 4.32 -3.12 -0.16
N MET A 78 3.97 -4.18 0.56
CA MET A 78 3.79 -4.18 2.01
C MET A 78 5.14 -4.29 2.72
N GLU A 79 5.51 -3.22 3.40
CA GLU A 79 6.78 -3.10 4.12
C GLU A 79 6.67 -3.58 5.57
N ASN A 80 5.53 -3.34 6.21
CA ASN A 80 5.25 -3.79 7.58
C ASN A 80 3.78 -4.21 7.75
N PRO A 81 3.40 -5.41 7.27
CA PRO A 81 2.07 -5.96 7.50
C PRO A 81 2.00 -6.67 8.86
N THR A 82 0.97 -6.38 9.63
CA THR A 82 0.57 -7.12 10.83
C THR A 82 -0.86 -7.61 10.69
N GLY A 83 -1.13 -8.84 11.14
CA GLY A 83 -2.45 -9.48 11.08
C GLY A 83 -3.01 -9.74 9.67
N TYR A 84 -2.29 -9.36 8.62
CA TYR A 84 -2.71 -9.60 7.24
C TYR A 84 -2.74 -11.10 6.92
N GLN A 85 -3.89 -11.57 6.45
CA GLN A 85 -4.01 -12.91 5.90
C GLN A 85 -3.66 -12.87 4.42
N LYS A 86 -2.67 -13.66 4.01
CA LYS A 86 -2.30 -13.79 2.60
C LYS A 86 -3.50 -14.36 1.82
N VAL A 87 -3.93 -13.64 0.80
CA VAL A 87 -5.04 -14.02 -0.09
C VAL A 87 -4.54 -14.17 -1.53
N GLY A 88 -5.29 -14.91 -2.33
CA GLY A 88 -5.00 -15.10 -3.75
C GLY A 88 -3.99 -16.22 -4.05
N THR A 89 -3.36 -16.11 -5.22
CA THR A 89 -2.42 -17.09 -5.77
C THR A 89 -1.00 -16.59 -5.58
N HIS A 90 -0.11 -17.43 -5.06
CA HIS A 90 1.32 -17.13 -4.98
C HIS A 90 1.98 -17.21 -6.36
N LYS A 91 2.77 -16.20 -6.72
CA LYS A 91 3.32 -16.00 -8.07
C LYS A 91 4.86 -16.02 -8.11
N GLY A 92 5.52 -16.19 -6.96
CA GLY A 92 6.98 -16.21 -6.84
C GLY A 92 7.45 -15.16 -5.83
N SER A 93 8.70 -14.75 -5.93
CA SER A 93 9.28 -13.75 -5.04
C SER A 93 10.22 -12.80 -5.78
N VAL A 94 10.49 -11.65 -5.18
CA VAL A 94 11.48 -10.67 -5.63
C VAL A 94 12.38 -10.28 -4.46
N THR A 95 13.67 -10.09 -4.73
CA THR A 95 14.59 -9.45 -3.79
C THR A 95 14.83 -8.02 -4.26
N SER A 96 14.56 -7.05 -3.38
CA SER A 96 14.79 -5.62 -3.61
C SER A 96 15.17 -4.95 -2.30
N ASP A 97 16.05 -3.95 -2.36
CA ASP A 97 16.35 -3.06 -1.23
C ASP A 97 16.71 -3.82 0.08
N GLY A 98 17.45 -4.93 -0.07
CA GLY A 98 17.90 -5.78 1.04
C GLY A 98 16.81 -6.65 1.70
N GLY A 99 15.62 -6.75 1.11
CA GLY A 99 14.53 -7.61 1.57
C GLY A 99 14.03 -8.57 0.49
N THR A 100 13.42 -9.66 0.93
CA THR A 100 12.67 -10.57 0.06
C THR A 100 11.18 -10.30 0.22
N TYR A 101 10.45 -10.35 -0.89
CA TYR A 101 9.02 -10.14 -0.96
C TYR A 101 8.37 -11.32 -1.65
N ASP A 102 7.36 -11.91 -1.02
CA ASP A 102 6.49 -12.89 -1.69
C ASP A 102 5.50 -12.14 -2.59
N ILE A 103 5.32 -12.62 -3.82
CA ILE A 103 4.42 -12.01 -4.81
C ILE A 103 3.11 -12.80 -4.85
N TRP A 104 2.00 -12.08 -4.76
CA TRP A 104 0.65 -12.64 -4.80
C TRP A 104 -0.25 -11.88 -5.76
N GLU A 105 -1.20 -12.60 -6.35
CA GLU A 105 -2.24 -12.06 -7.21
C GLU A 105 -3.62 -12.50 -6.69
N HIS A 106 -4.50 -11.54 -6.43
CA HIS A 106 -5.85 -11.79 -5.95
C HIS A 106 -6.86 -11.05 -6.82
N GLN A 107 -8.04 -11.65 -7.08
CA GLN A 107 -9.12 -10.99 -7.79
C GLN A 107 -10.15 -10.47 -6.80
N GLN A 108 -10.46 -9.18 -6.88
CA GLN A 108 -11.60 -8.57 -6.22
C GLN A 108 -12.79 -8.54 -7.18
N THR A 109 -13.94 -9.06 -6.74
CA THR A 109 -15.15 -9.16 -7.57
C THR A 109 -16.25 -8.24 -7.03
N ASN A 110 -16.71 -7.30 -7.87
CA ASN A 110 -17.73 -6.31 -7.55
C ASN A 110 -17.42 -5.51 -6.26
N GLN A 111 -16.17 -5.09 -6.10
CA GLN A 111 -15.70 -4.32 -4.95
C GLN A 111 -15.56 -2.82 -5.27
N PRO A 112 -15.57 -1.95 -4.25
CA PRO A 112 -15.20 -0.55 -4.41
C PRO A 112 -13.81 -0.37 -5.04
N SER A 113 -13.65 0.64 -5.89
CA SER A 113 -12.39 0.98 -6.53
C SER A 113 -12.35 2.48 -6.88
N ILE A 114 -11.23 2.94 -7.43
CA ILE A 114 -11.07 4.32 -7.92
C ILE A 114 -12.00 4.66 -9.10
N THR A 115 -12.62 3.67 -9.75
CA THR A 115 -13.60 3.86 -10.83
C THR A 115 -15.02 3.44 -10.42
N GLY A 116 -15.32 3.35 -9.13
CA GLY A 116 -16.59 2.83 -8.60
C GLY A 116 -16.58 1.32 -8.39
N THR A 117 -17.76 0.68 -8.32
CA THR A 117 -17.83 -0.78 -8.15
C THR A 117 -17.31 -1.50 -9.39
N ALA A 118 -16.28 -2.33 -9.24
CA ALA A 118 -15.63 -3.02 -10.34
C ALA A 118 -15.13 -4.41 -9.95
N THR A 119 -14.72 -5.19 -10.96
CA THR A 119 -13.91 -6.40 -10.77
C THR A 119 -12.51 -6.10 -11.26
N PHE A 120 -11.50 -6.31 -10.41
CA PHE A 120 -10.12 -5.92 -10.66
C PHE A 120 -9.14 -6.86 -9.97
N GLN A 121 -7.88 -6.79 -10.39
CA GLN A 121 -6.80 -7.55 -9.75
C GLN A 121 -6.14 -6.72 -8.64
N GLN A 122 -5.70 -7.41 -7.61
CA GLN A 122 -4.79 -6.93 -6.57
C GLN A 122 -3.42 -7.58 -6.76
N TYR A 123 -2.38 -6.76 -6.88
CA TYR A 123 -0.99 -7.21 -6.98
C TYR A 123 -0.25 -6.90 -5.68
N LEU A 124 0.33 -7.93 -5.06
CA LEU A 124 0.90 -7.81 -3.73
C LEU A 124 2.37 -8.23 -3.78
N SER A 125 3.26 -7.39 -3.25
CA SER A 125 4.60 -7.77 -2.79
C SER A 125 4.60 -7.69 -1.27
N ILE A 126 4.82 -8.80 -0.57
CA ILE A 126 4.73 -8.86 0.89
C ILE A 126 6.12 -9.15 1.48
N ARG A 127 6.70 -8.17 2.18
CA ARG A 127 8.05 -8.31 2.75
C ARG A 127 8.08 -9.41 3.81
N SER A 128 9.05 -10.32 3.71
CA SER A 128 9.19 -11.44 4.65
C SER A 128 9.65 -10.99 6.04
N THR A 129 10.40 -9.89 6.12
CA THR A 129 10.84 -9.29 7.39
C THR A 129 10.40 -7.84 7.44
N PRO A 130 9.46 -7.47 8.34
CA PRO A 130 8.91 -6.11 8.39
C PRO A 130 9.96 -5.02 8.64
N ARG A 131 9.75 -3.83 8.04
CA ARG A 131 10.47 -2.58 8.37
C ARG A 131 9.56 -1.36 8.24
N SER A 132 9.89 -0.29 8.97
CA SER A 132 9.13 0.97 8.94
C SER A 132 9.91 2.15 8.35
N SER A 133 11.06 1.89 7.71
CA SER A 133 11.86 2.92 7.05
C SER A 133 12.77 2.28 6.00
N GLY A 134 12.99 2.96 4.89
CA GLY A 134 13.91 2.54 3.84
C GLY A 134 13.52 3.09 2.48
N THR A 135 14.20 2.58 1.45
CA THR A 135 13.87 2.84 0.06
C THR A 135 13.14 1.65 -0.53
N VAL A 136 12.09 1.91 -1.31
CA VAL A 136 11.37 0.95 -2.14
C VAL A 136 11.68 1.30 -3.59
N THR A 137 12.51 0.50 -4.25
CA THR A 137 12.77 0.63 -5.68
C THR A 137 11.58 0.06 -6.44
N VAL A 138 10.56 0.89 -6.67
CA VAL A 138 9.25 0.51 -7.22
C VAL A 138 9.38 -0.29 -8.51
N GLN A 139 10.27 0.15 -9.42
CA GLN A 139 10.55 -0.55 -10.67
C GLN A 139 10.88 -2.05 -10.49
N ASN A 140 11.62 -2.43 -9.45
CA ASN A 140 11.97 -3.84 -9.21
C ASN A 140 10.74 -4.71 -8.97
N HIS A 141 9.75 -4.17 -8.25
CA HIS A 141 8.49 -4.86 -7.98
C HIS A 141 7.63 -4.95 -9.24
N PHE A 142 7.51 -3.85 -9.98
CA PHE A 142 6.72 -3.80 -11.20
C PHE A 142 7.28 -4.74 -12.28
N ASP A 143 8.61 -4.81 -12.42
CA ASP A 143 9.27 -5.74 -13.33
C ASP A 143 9.05 -7.20 -12.91
N ALA A 144 9.08 -7.49 -11.61
CA ALA A 144 8.84 -8.84 -11.10
C ALA A 144 7.38 -9.27 -11.32
N TRP A 145 6.42 -8.36 -11.13
CA TRP A 145 5.01 -8.58 -11.44
C TRP A 145 4.81 -8.83 -12.94
N ALA A 146 5.38 -8.00 -13.81
CA ALA A 146 5.30 -8.19 -15.26
C ALA A 146 5.85 -9.56 -15.71
N LYS A 147 6.99 -9.99 -15.15
CA LYS A 147 7.58 -11.33 -15.39
C LYS A 147 6.67 -12.47 -14.94
N ALA A 148 5.84 -12.25 -13.93
CA ALA A 148 4.83 -13.20 -13.45
C ALA A 148 3.48 -13.10 -14.20
N GLY A 149 3.41 -12.30 -15.27
CA GLY A 149 2.20 -12.06 -16.07
C GLY A 149 1.20 -11.09 -15.44
N MET A 150 1.62 -10.35 -14.40
CA MET A 150 0.82 -9.37 -13.67
C MET A 150 1.15 -7.97 -14.20
N ASN A 151 0.48 -7.56 -15.28
CA ASN A 151 0.79 -6.31 -15.98
C ASN A 151 -0.02 -5.14 -15.41
N LEU A 152 0.67 -4.07 -15.01
CA LEU A 152 0.04 -2.81 -14.65
C LEU A 152 -0.39 -2.03 -15.90
N GLY A 153 -1.41 -1.19 -15.73
CA GLY A 153 -1.85 -0.22 -16.72
C GLY A 153 -1.17 1.14 -16.57
N THR A 154 -1.89 2.19 -16.96
CA THR A 154 -1.47 3.58 -16.70
C THR A 154 -1.58 3.87 -15.21
N LEU A 155 -0.51 4.31 -14.58
CA LEU A 155 -0.51 4.60 -13.14
C LEU A 155 -1.45 5.75 -12.78
N ASN A 156 -2.25 5.57 -11.73
CA ASN A 156 -3.04 6.61 -11.08
C ASN A 156 -2.26 7.13 -9.86
N TYR A 157 -2.87 7.35 -8.70
CA TYR A 157 -2.12 7.77 -7.51
C TYR A 157 -1.24 6.63 -6.94
N GLN A 158 -0.18 7.03 -6.24
CA GLN A 158 0.75 6.16 -5.54
C GLN A 158 1.20 6.86 -4.25
N VAL A 159 1.10 6.18 -3.12
CA VAL A 159 1.34 6.74 -1.79
C VAL A 159 2.07 5.75 -0.90
N VAL A 160 2.82 6.25 0.08
CA VAL A 160 3.14 5.47 1.28
C VAL A 160 1.96 5.61 2.23
N ALA A 161 1.25 4.51 2.48
CA ALA A 161 -0.01 4.51 3.20
C ALA A 161 -0.03 3.55 4.38
N VAL A 162 -0.84 3.95 5.37
CA VAL A 162 -1.32 3.09 6.44
C VAL A 162 -2.75 2.67 6.15
N GLU A 163 -3.02 1.37 6.26
CA GLU A 163 -4.34 0.78 6.07
C GLU A 163 -4.71 -0.17 7.22
N SER A 164 -5.98 -0.17 7.61
CA SER A 164 -6.55 -1.16 8.52
C SER A 164 -8.07 -1.15 8.46
N TRP A 165 -8.68 -2.34 8.50
CA TRP A 165 -10.13 -2.52 8.64
C TRP A 165 -10.57 -3.19 9.94
N SER A 166 -9.65 -3.68 10.76
CA SER A 166 -10.00 -4.41 12.00
C SER A 166 -8.95 -4.33 13.11
N GLY A 167 -7.96 -3.46 12.97
CA GLY A 167 -6.84 -3.31 13.91
C GLY A 167 -6.82 -1.99 14.67
N SER A 168 -5.73 -1.83 15.42
CA SER A 168 -5.37 -0.61 16.12
C SER A 168 -3.87 -0.35 15.97
N GLY A 169 -3.46 0.90 16.10
CA GLY A 169 -2.06 1.24 15.92
C GLY A 169 -1.81 2.73 15.76
N ASN A 170 -0.58 3.04 15.44
CA ASN A 170 -0.14 4.38 15.10
C ASN A 170 1.03 4.35 14.13
N GLY A 171 1.20 5.45 13.41
CA GLY A 171 2.34 5.72 12.56
C GLY A 171 2.69 7.20 12.55
N ASP A 172 3.97 7.45 12.32
CA ASP A 172 4.56 8.77 12.10
C ASP A 172 5.56 8.57 10.96
N ILE A 173 5.22 9.02 9.77
CA ILE A 173 5.86 8.66 8.52
C ILE A 173 6.22 9.90 7.73
N THR A 174 7.46 9.98 7.24
CA THR A 174 7.94 10.96 6.28
C THR A 174 8.21 10.27 4.95
N VAL A 175 7.75 10.87 3.85
CA VAL A 175 7.86 10.39 2.46
C VAL A 175 8.70 11.39 1.65
N SER A 176 9.66 10.88 0.87
CA SER A 176 10.60 11.67 0.06
C SER A 176 10.98 11.00 -1.25
#